data_AF-A0A5B8LFK3-F1
#
_entry.id   AF-A0A5B8LFK3-F1
#
_cell.length_a   1.000
_cell.length_b   1.000
_cell.length_c   1.000
_cell.angle_alpha   90.00
_cell.angle_beta   90.00
_cell.angle_gamma   90.00
#
_symmetry.space_group_name_H-M   'P 1'
#
loop_
_entity.id
_entity.type
_entity.pdbx_description
1 polymer ?
#
loop_
_entity_poly.entity_id
_entity_poly.type
_entity_poly.pdbx_seq_one_letter_code
_entity_poly.pdbx_strand_id
1 'polypeptide(L)'
;MLPIHGSLNTVRENFARQFVPDRDGYVYRRRQRGEAFRVTAAERDRFVADFDRGVGRLFWGGLVTLIAVMAVFEIWPTILPPDWQARHEVIVAVGASIAFLIIWWRLSSAPDRALERRVPMAGALDAAARRRVNFAGLPWAVLIFGAVLTLGMIAQAFDQPGPTDWTYVVGGAIGFAFFVLLGAIKWRITRS
;
A
#
# COMPACT_ATOMS: atom_id res chain seq x y z
N MET A 1 -8.61 -23.63 -5.94
CA MET A 1 -9.19 -22.26 -5.80
C MET A 1 -8.61 -21.62 -4.55
N LEU A 2 -7.73 -20.64 -4.68
CA LEU A 2 -7.16 -19.88 -3.56
C LEU A 2 -8.25 -18.99 -2.92
N PRO A 3 -8.28 -18.81 -1.59
CA PRO A 3 -9.34 -18.07 -0.91
C PRO A 3 -9.12 -16.55 -1.07
N ILE A 4 -9.40 -16.01 -2.26
CA ILE A 4 -9.38 -14.56 -2.54
C ILE A 4 -10.40 -13.79 -1.67
N HIS A 5 -11.41 -14.49 -1.13
CA HIS A 5 -12.46 -13.90 -0.30
C HIS A 5 -11.92 -13.37 1.05
N GLY A 6 -10.84 -13.93 1.59
CA GLY A 6 -10.26 -13.46 2.85
C GLY A 6 -9.55 -12.12 2.74
N SER A 7 -8.88 -11.84 1.61
CA SER A 7 -8.05 -10.64 1.45
C SER A 7 -8.89 -9.38 1.19
N LEU A 8 -9.92 -9.46 0.34
CA LEU A 8 -10.80 -8.33 0.06
C LEU A 8 -11.65 -7.94 1.28
N ASN A 9 -12.15 -8.92 2.03
CA ASN A 9 -12.86 -8.68 3.29
C ASN A 9 -11.95 -7.98 4.32
N THR A 10 -10.70 -8.43 4.45
CA THR A 10 -9.71 -7.79 5.33
C THR A 10 -9.46 -6.33 4.92
N VAL A 11 -9.36 -6.04 3.61
CA VAL A 11 -9.19 -4.68 3.09
C VAL A 11 -10.41 -3.80 3.42
N ARG A 12 -11.62 -4.33 3.24
CA ARG A 12 -12.88 -3.66 3.60
C ARG A 12 -12.98 -3.39 5.10
N GLU A 13 -12.65 -4.38 5.93
CA GLU A 13 -12.64 -4.23 7.39
C GLU A 13 -11.65 -3.16 7.84
N ASN A 14 -10.43 -3.17 7.29
CA ASN A 14 -9.42 -2.15 7.57
C ASN A 14 -9.89 -0.75 7.16
N PHE A 15 -10.62 -0.64 6.05
CA PHE A 15 -11.24 0.62 5.65
C PHE A 15 -12.33 1.04 6.65
N ALA A 16 -13.21 0.12 7.06
CA ALA A 16 -14.29 0.37 8.01
C ALA A 16 -13.77 0.76 9.41
N ARG A 17 -12.60 0.28 9.83
CA ARG A 17 -11.93 0.67 11.09
C ARG A 17 -11.53 2.15 11.16
N GLN A 18 -11.61 2.89 10.06
CA GLN A 18 -11.41 4.35 10.07
C GLN A 18 -12.62 5.11 10.64
N PHE A 19 -13.76 4.44 10.79
CA PHE A 19 -14.99 4.98 11.37
C PHE A 19 -15.14 4.43 12.80
N VAL A 20 -14.77 5.25 13.79
CA VAL A 20 -14.83 4.86 15.21
C VAL A 20 -16.22 5.21 15.74
N PRO A 21 -16.92 4.30 16.45
CA PRO A 21 -18.20 4.62 17.08
C PRO A 21 -18.08 5.82 18.03
N ASP A 22 -19.06 6.73 17.96
CA ASP A 22 -19.21 7.88 18.86
C ASP A 22 -20.70 8.06 19.21
N ARG A 23 -21.02 8.76 20.30
CA ARG A 23 -22.33 8.76 20.99
C ARG A 23 -23.56 8.61 20.08
N ASP A 24 -23.67 9.43 19.03
CA ASP A 24 -24.81 9.40 18.08
C ASP A 24 -24.39 9.08 16.63
N GLY A 25 -23.33 8.30 16.42
CA GLY A 25 -22.87 7.92 15.09
C GLY A 25 -21.43 7.43 15.05
N TYR A 26 -20.66 8.01 14.13
CA TYR A 26 -19.26 7.65 13.93
C TYR A 26 -18.40 8.90 13.78
N VAL A 27 -17.13 8.77 14.17
CA VAL A 27 -16.09 9.72 13.85
C VAL A 27 -15.19 9.10 12.80
N TYR A 28 -15.12 9.75 11.65
CA TYR A 28 -14.16 9.41 10.61
C TYR A 28 -12.85 10.17 10.85
N ARG A 29 -11.73 9.44 10.81
CA ARG A 29 -10.39 10.02 10.68
C ARG A 29 -9.65 9.29 9.57
N ARG A 30 -9.18 10.03 8.56
CA ARG A 30 -8.35 9.46 7.50
C ARG A 30 -7.12 8.78 8.10
N ARG A 31 -6.96 7.49 7.82
CA ARG A 31 -5.92 6.62 8.39
C ARG A 31 -5.82 6.70 9.93
N GLN A 32 -6.95 6.96 10.60
CA GLN A 32 -7.04 7.16 12.06
C GLN A 32 -6.21 8.34 12.60
N ARG A 33 -5.82 9.31 11.76
CA ARG A 33 -4.88 10.39 12.12
C ARG A 33 -5.26 11.77 11.65
N GLY A 34 -6.02 11.87 10.56
CA GLY A 34 -6.49 13.14 10.04
C GLY A 34 -7.47 13.84 10.98
N GLU A 35 -7.99 14.96 10.52
CA GLU A 35 -9.09 15.66 11.17
C GLU A 35 -10.26 14.70 11.43
N ALA A 36 -10.96 14.95 12.53
CA ALA A 36 -12.11 14.15 12.93
C ALA A 36 -13.37 14.78 12.36
N PHE A 37 -14.12 14.01 11.58
CA PHE A 37 -15.41 14.41 11.05
C PHE A 37 -16.50 13.53 11.62
N ARG A 38 -17.63 14.14 11.99
CA ARG A 38 -18.82 13.38 12.42
C ARG A 38 -19.54 12.84 11.19
N VAL A 39 -19.88 11.56 11.25
CA VAL A 39 -20.49 10.80 10.15
C VAL A 39 -21.62 9.96 10.72
N THR A 40 -22.75 9.92 10.03
CA THR A 40 -23.89 9.07 10.40
C THR A 40 -23.65 7.61 10.02
N ALA A 41 -24.43 6.69 10.59
CA ALA A 41 -24.35 5.27 10.21
C ALA A 41 -24.62 5.06 8.71
N ALA A 42 -25.62 5.74 8.14
CA ALA A 42 -25.96 5.66 6.73
C ALA A 42 -24.82 6.14 5.82
N GLU A 43 -24.11 7.22 6.20
CA GLU A 43 -22.96 7.71 5.46
C GLU A 43 -21.77 6.76 5.52
N ARG A 44 -21.47 6.21 6.72
CA ARG A 44 -20.44 5.18 6.88
C ARG A 44 -20.71 4.01 5.94
N ASP A 45 -21.93 3.48 5.96
CA ASP A 45 -22.27 2.30 5.18
C ASP A 45 -22.22 2.57 3.68
N ARG A 46 -22.63 3.78 3.25
CA ARG A 46 -22.45 4.25 1.87
C ARG A 46 -20.97 4.31 1.48
N PHE A 47 -20.11 4.91 2.30
CA PHE A 47 -18.68 4.99 2.01
C PHE A 47 -18.02 3.63 1.93
N VAL A 48 -18.38 2.71 2.85
CA VAL A 48 -17.86 1.33 2.84
C VAL A 48 -18.33 0.60 1.58
N ALA A 49 -19.60 0.75 1.19
CA ALA A 49 -20.14 0.11 -0.01
C ALA A 49 -19.54 0.68 -1.32
N ASP A 50 -19.32 2.00 -1.39
CA ASP A 50 -18.66 2.65 -2.52
C ASP A 50 -17.20 2.21 -2.64
N PHE A 51 -16.49 2.11 -1.50
CA PHE A 51 -15.12 1.59 -1.46
C PHE A 51 -15.05 0.13 -1.90
N ASP A 52 -15.92 -0.73 -1.38
CA ASP A 52 -15.98 -2.16 -1.72
C ASP A 52 -16.21 -2.39 -3.22
N ARG A 53 -17.20 -1.68 -3.80
CA ARG A 53 -17.44 -1.68 -5.25
C ARG A 53 -16.23 -1.18 -6.04
N GLY A 54 -15.56 -0.14 -5.55
CA GLY A 54 -14.37 0.42 -6.16
C GLY A 54 -13.18 -0.54 -6.16
N VAL A 55 -12.93 -1.21 -5.03
CA VAL A 55 -11.86 -2.22 -4.90
C VAL A 55 -12.14 -3.41 -5.79
N GLY A 56 -13.39 -3.90 -5.85
CA GLY A 56 -13.77 -4.98 -6.75
C GLY A 56 -13.47 -4.64 -8.21
N ARG A 57 -13.85 -3.45 -8.68
CA ARG A 57 -13.53 -2.99 -10.04
C ARG A 57 -12.04 -2.82 -10.28
N LEU A 58 -11.30 -2.30 -9.30
CA LEU A 58 -9.85 -2.14 -9.40
C LEU A 58 -9.14 -3.50 -9.51
N PHE A 59 -9.59 -4.49 -8.73
CA PHE A 59 -9.05 -5.84 -8.77
C PHE A 59 -9.33 -6.52 -10.12
N TRP A 60 -10.59 -6.56 -10.54
CA TRP A 60 -10.97 -7.19 -11.82
C TRP A 60 -10.41 -6.44 -13.02
N GLY A 61 -10.45 -5.11 -13.03
CA GLY A 61 -9.86 -4.28 -14.09
C GLY A 61 -8.34 -4.44 -14.16
N GLY A 62 -7.66 -4.52 -13.00
CA GLY A 62 -6.23 -4.80 -12.92
C GLY A 62 -5.88 -6.18 -13.49
N LEU A 63 -6.66 -7.21 -13.16
CA LEU A 63 -6.49 -8.56 -13.68
C LEU A 63 -6.68 -8.61 -15.20
N VAL A 64 -7.75 -8.01 -15.73
CA VAL A 64 -7.99 -7.93 -17.18
C VAL A 64 -6.85 -7.19 -17.89
N THR A 65 -6.39 -6.08 -17.31
CA THR A 65 -5.26 -5.30 -17.85
C THR A 65 -3.99 -6.14 -17.87
N LEU A 66 -3.70 -6.87 -16.79
CA LEU A 66 -2.53 -7.72 -16.70
C LEU A 66 -2.56 -8.83 -17.76
N ILE A 67 -3.70 -9.50 -17.94
CA ILE A 67 -3.87 -10.54 -18.97
C ILE A 67 -3.67 -9.94 -20.36
N ALA A 68 -4.26 -8.78 -20.63
CA ALA A 68 -4.10 -8.10 -21.92
C ALA A 68 -2.63 -7.73 -22.18
N VAL A 69 -1.94 -7.19 -21.17
CA VAL A 69 -0.52 -6.85 -21.26
C VAL A 69 0.34 -8.10 -21.52
N MET A 70 0.11 -9.19 -20.78
CA MET A 70 0.83 -10.44 -21.02
C MET A 70 0.58 -11.00 -22.42
N ALA A 71 -0.67 -11.01 -22.88
CA ALA A 71 -1.00 -11.46 -24.23
C ALA A 71 -0.31 -10.60 -25.30
N VAL A 72 -0.25 -9.28 -25.09
CA VAL A 72 0.51 -8.36 -25.95
C VAL A 72 1.99 -8.75 -25.96
N PHE A 73 2.60 -8.96 -24.80
CA PHE A 73 4.02 -9.33 -24.66
C PHE A 73 4.35 -10.75 -25.16
N GLU A 74 3.40 -11.69 -25.20
CA GLU A 74 3.62 -13.00 -25.81
C GLU A 74 3.53 -12.97 -27.34
N ILE A 75 2.74 -12.06 -27.91
CA ILE A 75 2.59 -11.91 -29.37
C ILE A 75 3.70 -11.02 -29.96
N TRP A 76 4.09 -9.96 -29.24
CA TRP A 76 5.10 -8.97 -29.64
C TRP A 76 6.47 -9.55 -30.09
N PRO A 77 7.02 -10.63 -29.51
CA PRO A 77 8.32 -11.21 -29.87
C PRO A 77 8.39 -11.74 -31.29
N THR A 78 7.24 -12.02 -31.91
CA THR A 78 7.20 -12.39 -33.33
C THR A 78 7.45 -11.21 -34.28
N ILE A 79 7.48 -9.98 -33.76
CA ILE A 79 7.45 -8.74 -34.56
C ILE A 79 8.64 -7.81 -34.25
N LEU A 80 9.27 -7.87 -33.07
CA LEU A 80 10.29 -6.90 -32.65
C LEU A 80 11.61 -7.51 -32.13
N PRO A 81 12.75 -6.81 -32.28
CA PRO A 81 14.06 -7.26 -31.81
C PRO A 81 14.12 -7.48 -30.28
N PRO A 82 14.89 -8.48 -29.79
CA PRO A 82 14.93 -8.87 -28.36
C PRO A 82 15.38 -7.74 -27.40
N ASP A 83 16.30 -6.90 -27.85
CA ASP A 83 16.90 -5.78 -27.12
C ASP A 83 15.92 -4.62 -26.83
N TRP A 84 14.78 -4.59 -27.53
CA TRP A 84 13.67 -3.69 -27.21
C TRP A 84 12.77 -4.23 -26.09
N GLN A 85 12.63 -5.54 -25.88
CA GLN A 85 11.62 -6.08 -24.95
C GLN A 85 11.87 -5.71 -23.48
N ALA A 86 13.10 -5.90 -22.99
CA ALA A 86 13.43 -5.71 -21.57
C ALA A 86 13.22 -4.28 -21.05
N ARG A 87 13.40 -3.25 -21.89
CA ARG A 87 13.17 -1.85 -21.49
C ARG A 87 11.69 -1.50 -21.41
N HIS A 88 10.83 -2.11 -22.23
CA HIS A 88 9.41 -1.78 -22.29
C HIS A 88 8.62 -2.45 -21.15
N GLU A 89 9.00 -3.66 -20.74
CA GLU A 89 8.40 -4.35 -19.58
C GLU A 89 8.51 -3.51 -18.31
N VAL A 90 9.70 -2.94 -18.04
CA VAL A 90 9.93 -2.08 -16.87
C VAL A 90 9.06 -0.83 -16.94
N ILE A 91 8.96 -0.18 -18.10
CA ILE A 91 8.14 1.03 -18.27
C ILE A 91 6.66 0.71 -18.06
N VAL A 92 6.16 -0.39 -18.64
CA VAL A 92 4.77 -0.82 -18.47
C VAL A 92 4.46 -1.17 -17.02
N ALA A 93 5.36 -1.90 -16.35
CA ALA A 93 5.20 -2.26 -14.94
C ALA A 93 5.18 -1.01 -14.03
N VAL A 94 6.09 -0.06 -14.26
CA VAL A 94 6.14 1.21 -13.50
C VAL A 94 4.88 2.04 -13.77
N GLY A 95 4.48 2.20 -15.04
CA GLY A 95 3.28 2.94 -15.43
C GLY A 95 2.00 2.36 -14.82
N ALA A 96 1.84 1.04 -14.89
CA ALA A 96 0.72 0.33 -14.28
C ALA A 96 0.70 0.47 -12.75
N SER A 97 1.87 0.41 -12.11
CA SER A 97 2.01 0.62 -10.66
C SER A 97 1.58 2.03 -10.24
N ILE A 98 2.03 3.05 -10.97
CA ILE A 98 1.65 4.45 -10.73
C ILE A 98 0.13 4.64 -10.91
N ALA A 99 -0.43 4.12 -12.01
CA ALA A 99 -1.87 4.20 -12.28
C ALA A 99 -2.69 3.53 -11.17
N PHE A 100 -2.28 2.32 -10.74
CA PHE A 100 -2.89 1.62 -9.62
C PHE A 100 -2.85 2.46 -8.34
N LEU A 101 -1.68 3.01 -7.98
CA LEU A 101 -1.52 3.84 -6.78
C LEU A 101 -2.42 5.08 -6.80
N ILE A 102 -2.55 5.75 -7.95
CA ILE A 102 -3.42 6.92 -8.12
C ILE A 102 -4.89 6.53 -7.91
N ILE A 103 -5.35 5.45 -8.54
CA ILE A 103 -6.74 4.98 -8.42
C ILE A 103 -7.02 4.54 -6.99
N TRP A 104 -6.12 3.76 -6.39
CA TRP A 104 -6.20 3.33 -5.01
C TRP A 104 -6.27 4.52 -4.04
N TRP A 105 -5.42 5.52 -4.23
CA TRP A 105 -5.42 6.74 -3.42
C TRP A 105 -6.74 7.49 -3.56
N ARG A 106 -7.28 7.62 -4.78
CA ARG A 106 -8.55 8.29 -5.05
C ARG A 106 -9.75 7.56 -4.42
N LEU A 107 -9.75 6.22 -4.43
CA LEU A 107 -10.76 5.39 -3.79
C LEU A 107 -10.70 5.50 -2.26
N SER A 108 -9.52 5.31 -1.69
CA SER A 108 -9.32 5.35 -0.23
C SER A 108 -9.49 6.73 0.39
N SER A 109 -9.41 7.81 -0.40
CA SER A 109 -9.67 9.20 0.01
C SER A 109 -11.09 9.69 -0.30
N ALA A 110 -11.99 8.82 -0.77
CA ALA A 110 -13.36 9.24 -1.09
C ALA A 110 -14.11 9.89 0.10
N PRO A 111 -14.06 9.36 1.35
CA PRO A 111 -14.73 10.00 2.48
C PRO A 111 -14.11 11.37 2.80
N ASP A 112 -12.79 11.48 2.76
CA ASP A 112 -12.04 12.72 2.99
C ASP A 112 -12.52 13.84 2.06
N ARG A 113 -12.61 13.55 0.75
CA ARG A 113 -13.11 14.49 -0.26
C ARG A 113 -14.58 14.85 -0.08
N ALA A 114 -15.40 13.92 0.40
CA ALA A 114 -16.81 14.17 0.67
C ALA A 114 -17.02 15.03 1.93
N LEU A 115 -16.08 14.97 2.88
CA LEU A 115 -16.16 15.63 4.19
C LEU A 115 -15.36 16.94 4.26
N GLU A 116 -14.50 17.23 3.27
CA GLU A 116 -13.64 18.42 3.20
C GLU A 116 -14.38 19.76 3.40
N ARG A 117 -15.67 19.83 3.02
CA ARG A 117 -16.50 21.03 3.19
C ARG A 117 -17.16 21.15 4.56
N ARG A 118 -17.00 20.17 5.44
CA ARG A 118 -17.59 20.16 6.79
C ARG A 118 -16.62 20.73 7.82
N VAL A 119 -17.16 21.34 8.87
CA VAL A 119 -16.34 21.78 10.00
C VAL A 119 -15.83 20.53 10.75
N PRO A 120 -14.51 20.38 10.94
CA PRO A 120 -13.97 19.26 11.70
C PRO A 120 -14.36 19.37 13.17
N MET A 121 -14.75 18.25 13.77
CA MET A 121 -15.08 18.14 15.19
C MET A 121 -13.83 18.26 16.06
N ALA A 122 -12.68 17.79 15.56
CA ALA A 122 -11.38 17.94 16.20
C ALA A 122 -10.27 17.97 15.15
N GLY A 123 -9.19 18.67 15.48
CA GLY A 123 -8.00 18.73 14.63
C GLY A 123 -7.36 17.37 14.38
N ALA A 124 -6.42 17.36 13.42
CA ALA A 124 -5.57 16.21 13.18
C ALA A 124 -4.78 15.82 14.45
N LEU A 125 -4.45 14.53 14.58
CA LEU A 125 -3.62 14.07 15.68
C LEU A 125 -2.26 14.78 15.66
N ASP A 126 -1.74 15.09 16.84
CA ASP A 126 -0.39 15.63 16.99
C ASP A 126 0.67 14.70 16.36
N ALA A 127 1.81 15.26 15.95
CA ALA A 127 2.90 14.52 15.30
C ALA A 127 3.37 13.31 16.13
N ALA A 128 3.39 13.42 17.46
CA ALA A 128 3.74 12.30 18.35
C ALA A 128 2.70 11.17 18.28
N ALA A 129 1.41 11.52 18.36
CA ALA A 129 0.31 10.55 18.25
C ALA A 129 0.27 9.91 16.85
N ARG A 130 0.54 10.68 15.79
CA ARG A 130 0.64 10.16 14.42
C ARG A 130 1.75 9.12 14.26
N ARG A 131 2.92 9.37 14.85
CA ARG A 131 4.04 8.40 14.85
C ARG A 131 3.64 7.10 15.53
N ARG A 132 2.99 7.17 16.69
CA ARG A 132 2.50 5.96 17.40
C ARG A 132 1.55 5.14 16.54
N VAL A 133 0.55 5.78 15.92
CA VAL A 133 -0.40 5.07 15.04
C VAL A 133 0.29 4.50 13.79
N ASN A 134 1.32 5.17 13.26
CA ASN A 134 2.14 4.65 12.15
C ASN A 134 2.88 3.36 12.52
N PHE A 135 3.64 3.40 13.60
CA PHE A 135 4.45 2.26 14.00
C PHE A 135 3.60 1.13 14.59
N ALA A 136 2.48 1.42 15.26
CA ALA A 136 1.55 0.40 15.71
C ALA A 136 0.97 -0.42 14.55
N GLY A 137 0.54 0.26 13.47
CA GLY A 137 -0.07 -0.37 12.30
C GLY A 137 0.88 -1.09 11.34
N LEU A 138 2.19 -0.90 11.46
CA LEU A 138 3.17 -1.53 10.56
C LEU A 138 3.35 -3.02 10.91
N PRO A 139 3.01 -3.99 10.06
CA PRO A 139 3.13 -5.41 10.43
C PRO A 139 4.59 -5.83 10.63
N TRP A 140 4.89 -6.62 11.67
CA TRP A 140 6.24 -7.17 11.87
C TRP A 140 6.71 -8.00 10.67
N ALA A 141 5.79 -8.70 10.01
CA ALA A 141 6.07 -9.47 8.80
C ALA A 141 6.65 -8.61 7.67
N VAL A 142 6.20 -7.36 7.50
CA VAL A 142 6.73 -6.45 6.45
C VAL A 142 8.17 -6.06 6.76
N LEU A 143 8.49 -5.82 8.03
CA LEU A 143 9.86 -5.51 8.46
C LEU A 143 10.80 -6.70 8.27
N ILE A 144 10.36 -7.90 8.68
CA ILE A 144 11.13 -9.14 8.54
C ILE A 144 11.34 -9.45 7.05
N PHE A 145 10.28 -9.38 6.26
CA PHE A 145 10.36 -9.64 4.81
C PHE A 145 11.29 -8.64 4.12
N GLY A 146 11.16 -7.34 4.41
CA GLY A 146 12.05 -6.32 3.88
C GLY A 146 13.51 -6.56 4.25
N ALA A 147 13.79 -6.90 5.51
CA ALA A 147 15.14 -7.24 5.97
C ALA A 147 15.71 -8.48 5.26
N VAL A 148 14.91 -9.54 5.12
CA VAL A 148 15.32 -10.76 4.40
C VAL A 148 15.58 -10.47 2.92
N LEU A 149 14.74 -9.66 2.27
CA LEU A 149 14.92 -9.29 0.87
C LEU A 149 16.22 -8.50 0.68
N THR A 150 16.52 -7.56 1.59
CA THR A 150 17.80 -6.82 1.56
C THR A 150 19.02 -7.70 1.82
N LEU A 151 18.90 -8.73 2.67
CA LEU A 151 19.95 -9.74 2.85
C LEU A 151 20.12 -10.60 1.59
N GLY A 152 19.02 -10.94 0.91
CA GLY A 152 19.06 -11.64 -0.37
C GLY A 152 19.80 -10.85 -1.46
N MET A 153 19.58 -9.53 -1.53
CA MET A 153 20.33 -8.66 -2.44
C MET A 153 21.84 -8.66 -2.13
N ILE A 154 22.21 -8.64 -0.85
CA ILE A 154 23.61 -8.74 -0.43
C ILE A 154 24.19 -10.11 -0.83
N ALA A 155 23.44 -11.20 -0.59
CA ALA A 155 23.86 -12.55 -0.95
C ALA A 155 24.08 -12.70 -2.46
N GLN A 156 23.20 -12.12 -3.28
CA GLN A 156 23.31 -12.14 -4.74
C GLN A 156 24.60 -11.48 -5.24
N ALA A 157 25.09 -10.46 -4.53
CA ALA A 157 26.35 -9.79 -4.85
C ALA A 157 27.58 -10.70 -4.66
N PHE A 158 27.48 -11.78 -3.87
CA PHE A 158 28.56 -12.75 -3.70
C PHE A 158 28.56 -13.86 -4.76
N ASP A 159 27.43 -14.08 -5.44
CA ASP A 159 27.28 -15.14 -6.45
C ASP A 159 27.68 -14.69 -7.87
N GLN A 160 27.69 -13.37 -8.16
CA GLN A 160 28.01 -12.83 -9.50
C GLN A 160 29.03 -11.68 -9.44
N PRO A 161 30.33 -11.95 -9.19
CA PRO A 161 31.35 -10.92 -9.02
C PRO A 161 31.50 -9.99 -10.24
N GLY A 162 31.10 -8.72 -10.11
CA GLY A 162 31.15 -7.65 -11.10
C GLY A 162 31.09 -6.23 -10.49
N PRO A 163 31.40 -5.16 -11.27
CA PRO A 163 31.46 -3.78 -10.78
C PRO A 163 30.12 -3.23 -10.26
N THR A 164 28.99 -3.82 -10.67
CA THR A 164 27.65 -3.51 -10.14
C THR A 164 27.39 -4.08 -8.73
N ASP A 165 28.22 -4.98 -8.22
CA ASP A 165 27.99 -5.68 -6.94
C ASP A 165 28.02 -4.77 -5.73
N TRP A 166 28.90 -3.78 -5.75
CA TRP A 166 28.98 -2.80 -4.67
C TRP A 166 27.67 -2.05 -4.49
N THR A 167 26.87 -1.88 -5.55
CA THR A 167 25.55 -1.25 -5.44
C THR A 167 24.54 -2.15 -4.72
N TYR A 168 24.59 -3.47 -4.93
CA TYR A 168 23.77 -4.45 -4.24
C TYR A 168 24.18 -4.61 -2.77
N VAL A 169 25.48 -4.64 -2.47
CA VAL A 169 26.01 -4.72 -1.10
C VAL A 169 25.67 -3.45 -0.33
N VAL A 170 25.97 -2.27 -0.88
CA VAL A 170 25.72 -0.99 -0.19
C VAL A 170 24.21 -0.73 -0.08
N GLY A 171 23.46 -0.93 -1.16
CA GLY A 171 22.00 -0.75 -1.17
C GLY A 171 21.29 -1.72 -0.22
N GLY A 172 21.70 -2.99 -0.23
CA GLY A 172 21.19 -4.00 0.68
C GLY A 172 21.56 -3.71 2.14
N ALA A 173 22.79 -3.30 2.43
CA ALA A 173 23.21 -2.96 3.80
C ALA A 173 22.45 -1.76 4.36
N ILE A 174 22.28 -0.70 3.55
CA ILE A 174 21.47 0.47 3.91
C ILE A 174 20.01 0.07 4.14
N GLY A 175 19.43 -0.72 3.23
CA GLY A 175 18.05 -1.21 3.35
C GLY A 175 17.85 -2.06 4.61
N PHE A 176 18.78 -2.98 4.90
CA PHE A 176 18.75 -3.81 6.08
C PHE A 176 18.82 -2.98 7.37
N ALA A 177 19.78 -2.06 7.44
CA ALA A 177 19.92 -1.14 8.58
C ALA A 177 18.64 -0.30 8.78
N PHE A 178 18.01 0.14 7.69
CA PHE A 178 16.74 0.85 7.72
C PHE A 178 15.61 -0.01 8.32
N PHE A 179 15.44 -1.27 7.91
CA PHE A 179 14.42 -2.16 8.47
C PHE A 179 14.68 -2.53 9.94
N VAL A 180 15.95 -2.73 10.33
CA VAL A 180 16.34 -2.94 11.73
C VAL A 180 15.99 -1.72 12.58
N LEU A 181 16.32 -0.51 12.09
CA LEU A 181 15.99 0.74 12.76
C LEU A 181 14.46 0.91 12.92
N LEU A 182 13.68 0.67 11.86
CA LEU A 182 12.22 0.71 11.93
C LEU A 182 11.66 -0.30 12.94
N GLY A 183 12.23 -1.50 13.00
CA GLY A 183 11.88 -2.52 13.99
C GLY A 183 12.18 -2.08 15.42
N ALA A 184 13.37 -1.52 15.67
CA ALA A 184 13.74 -1.00 16.98
C ALA A 184 12.82 0.15 17.43
N ILE A 185 12.48 1.07 16.52
CA ILE A 185 11.53 2.15 16.79
C ILE A 185 10.14 1.59 17.11
N LYS A 186 9.64 0.63 16.31
CA LYS A 186 8.35 -0.03 16.53
C LYS A 186 8.31 -0.74 17.89
N TRP A 187 9.38 -1.46 18.26
CA TRP A 187 9.50 -2.13 19.56
C TRP A 187 9.36 -1.12 20.70
N ARG A 188 10.13 -0.02 20.66
CA ARG A 188 10.12 1.00 21.72
C ARG A 188 8.73 1.59 21.92
N ILE A 189 8.04 1.91 20.83
CA ILE A 189 6.68 2.50 20.87
C ILE A 189 5.63 1.53 21.42
N THR A 190 5.79 0.23 21.18
CA THR A 190 4.82 -0.78 21.64
C THR A 190 4.98 -1.09 23.14
N ARG A 191 6.16 -0.83 23.71
CA ARG A 191 6.48 -1.11 25.11
C ARG A 191 6.22 0.07 26.06
N SER A 192 5.95 1.26 25.52
CA SER A 192 5.69 2.52 26.25
C SER A 192 4.21 2.84 26.28
#